data_AF-A0A0F9EUB9-F1
#
_entry.id   AF-A0A0F9EUB9-F1
#
_cell.length_a   1.000
_cell.length_b   1.000
_cell.length_c   1.000
_cell.angle_alpha   90.00
_cell.angle_beta   90.00
_cell.angle_gamma   90.00
#
_symmetry.space_group_name_H-M   'P 1'
#
loop_
_entity.id
_entity.type
_entity.pdbx_description
1 polymer ?
#
loop_
_entity_poly.entity_id
_entity_poly.type
_entity_poly.pdbx_seq_one_letter_code
_entity_poly.pdbx_strand_id
1 'polypeptide(L)'
;MEALEQMKNFTRVRSKWGKYDTLRLIDDDGEFLDVMDTFVAALIKRGEASATVDRYSNVVAQFLDYLVEVGVFGQPSSRYEILNAVDWYLAARVARPDALNISSDAEGYFQAVSNLKQKTLSRKSAQNAAAAINRFLELSDYWSTLTNDMADWDGIEVVEGAAPMELFKVLKKSHRSATEIKRMMQKSMLAGVTRWKPNGIDRPKGGMSISSKIGGETSSKDNEMLDYPAEYLMPLLDAANCFRDQAVWSLMAGAGLRTSEAIQLP
;
A
#
# COMPACT_ATOMS: atom_id res chain seq x y z
N MET A 1 -17.03 -0.74 20.00
CA MET A 1 -17.33 -1.44 18.74
C MET A 1 -16.71 -0.62 17.62
N GLU A 2 -15.58 -1.09 17.09
CA GLU A 2 -14.80 -0.39 16.06
C GLU A 2 -15.51 -0.46 14.71
N ALA A 3 -15.41 0.63 13.93
CA ALA A 3 -15.99 0.71 12.60
C ALA A 3 -15.41 -0.39 11.70
N LEU A 4 -16.27 -1.31 11.27
CA LEU A 4 -15.95 -2.34 10.28
C LEU A 4 -16.17 -1.73 8.90
N GLU A 5 -15.11 -1.57 8.14
CA GLU A 5 -15.21 -1.17 6.73
C GLU A 5 -14.98 -2.44 5.89
N GLN A 6 -16.04 -2.88 5.20
CA GLN A 6 -16.01 -4.10 4.41
C GLN A 6 -15.34 -3.83 3.05
N MET A 7 -14.26 -4.57 2.77
CA MET A 7 -13.69 -4.70 1.43
C MET A 7 -14.29 -5.95 0.76
N LYS A 8 -13.88 -6.25 -0.48
CA LYS A 8 -14.46 -7.39 -1.20
C LYS A 8 -14.01 -8.73 -0.59
N ASN A 9 -12.71 -8.89 -0.33
CA ASN A 9 -12.15 -10.15 0.17
C ASN A 9 -11.65 -10.07 1.62
N PHE A 10 -11.77 -8.89 2.26
CA PHE A 10 -11.32 -8.65 3.62
C PHE A 10 -12.25 -7.72 4.37
N THR A 11 -12.29 -7.85 5.69
CA THR A 11 -12.93 -6.87 6.57
C THR A 11 -11.85 -6.08 7.31
N ARG A 12 -11.90 -4.75 7.23
CA ARG A 12 -11.01 -3.87 7.99
C ARG A 12 -11.53 -3.71 9.40
N VAL A 13 -10.65 -3.93 10.37
CA VAL A 13 -10.91 -3.69 11.78
C VAL A 13 -9.91 -2.67 12.25
N ARG A 14 -10.39 -1.52 12.72
CA ARG A 14 -9.49 -0.60 13.45
C ARG A 14 -9.02 -1.31 14.72
N SER A 15 -7.80 -1.00 15.13
CA SER A 15 -7.23 -1.50 16.37
C SER A 15 -6.33 -0.43 16.95
N LYS A 16 -6.14 -0.40 18.27
CA LYS A 16 -5.22 0.54 18.90
C LYS A 16 -3.96 -0.15 19.38
N TRP A 17 -2.81 0.46 19.08
CA TRP A 17 -1.53 0.07 19.65
C TRP A 17 -0.87 1.27 20.32
N GLY A 18 -1.15 1.46 21.61
CA GLY A 18 -0.71 2.64 22.35
C GLY A 18 -1.29 3.92 21.73
N LYS A 19 -0.42 4.80 21.21
CA LYS A 19 -0.81 6.05 20.53
C LYS A 19 -1.15 5.88 19.05
N TYR A 20 -0.96 4.68 18.49
CA TYR A 20 -1.16 4.40 17.07
C TYR A 20 -2.57 3.85 16.85
N ASP A 21 -3.32 4.50 15.97
CA ASP A 21 -4.47 3.87 15.33
C ASP A 21 -3.96 2.97 14.21
N THR A 22 -4.22 1.67 14.35
CA THR A 22 -3.76 0.60 13.47
C THR A 22 -4.92 -0.05 12.75
N LEU A 23 -4.61 -0.81 11.70
CA LEU A 23 -5.58 -1.51 10.89
C LEU A 23 -5.20 -2.97 10.82
N ARG A 24 -6.16 -3.84 11.16
CA ARG A 24 -6.08 -5.29 10.99
C ARG A 24 -7.03 -5.73 9.91
N LEU A 25 -6.70 -6.83 9.24
CA LEU A 25 -7.54 -7.42 8.21
C LEU A 25 -8.02 -8.79 8.69
N ILE A 26 -9.31 -9.04 8.50
CA ILE A 26 -9.94 -10.35 8.69
C ILE A 26 -10.30 -10.87 7.31
N ASP A 27 -9.94 -12.12 7.01
CA ASP A 27 -10.31 -12.79 5.76
C ASP A 27 -11.74 -13.36 5.80
N ASP A 28 -12.21 -13.90 4.68
CA ASP A 28 -13.56 -14.49 4.57
C ASP A 28 -13.78 -15.69 5.50
N ASP A 29 -12.70 -16.32 5.98
CA ASP A 29 -12.74 -17.42 6.95
C ASP A 29 -12.86 -16.92 8.41
N GLY A 30 -12.83 -15.60 8.62
CA GLY A 30 -12.89 -14.98 9.94
C GLY A 30 -11.53 -14.90 10.65
N GLU A 31 -10.44 -15.19 9.96
CA GLU A 31 -9.10 -15.23 10.51
C GLU A 31 -8.35 -13.92 10.29
N PHE A 32 -7.54 -13.52 11.27
CA PHE A 32 -6.68 -12.34 11.13
C PHE A 32 -5.51 -12.62 10.19
N LEU A 33 -5.24 -11.64 9.31
CA LEU A 33 -4.17 -11.74 8.34
C LEU A 33 -2.80 -11.36 8.96
N ASP A 34 -2.06 -12.37 9.40
CA ASP A 34 -0.76 -12.21 10.07
C ASP A 34 0.24 -11.32 9.32
N VAL A 35 0.30 -11.40 7.99
CA VAL A 35 1.26 -10.60 7.19
C VAL A 35 1.00 -9.10 7.30
N MET A 36 -0.27 -8.71 7.46
CA MET A 36 -0.64 -7.32 7.65
C MET A 36 -0.27 -6.84 9.06
N ASP A 37 -0.62 -7.62 10.07
CA ASP A 37 -0.31 -7.30 11.47
C ASP A 37 1.20 -7.14 11.69
N THR A 38 1.98 -8.04 11.09
CA THR A 38 3.44 -8.00 11.19
C THR A 38 4.01 -6.79 10.43
N PHE A 39 3.38 -6.36 9.34
CA PHE A 39 3.80 -5.17 8.59
C PHE A 39 3.57 -3.89 9.40
N VAL A 40 2.40 -3.76 10.00
CA VAL A 40 2.07 -2.63 10.87
C VAL A 40 3.00 -2.57 12.07
N ALA A 41 3.28 -3.72 12.70
CA ALA A 41 4.25 -3.82 13.80
C ALA A 41 5.64 -3.33 13.40
N ALA A 42 6.10 -3.69 12.20
CA ALA A 42 7.40 -3.26 11.70
C ALA A 42 7.48 -1.75 11.46
N LEU A 43 6.40 -1.12 10.97
CA LEU A 43 6.35 0.34 10.81
C LEU A 43 6.41 1.06 12.16
N ILE A 44 5.67 0.58 13.15
CA ILE A 44 5.65 1.16 14.50
C ILE A 44 7.01 1.01 15.17
N LYS A 45 7.64 -0.18 15.09
CA LYS A 45 8.96 -0.43 15.67
C LYS A 45 10.05 0.46 15.08
N ARG A 46 9.92 0.84 13.80
CA ARG A 46 10.83 1.78 13.13
C ARG A 46 10.58 3.25 13.49
N GLY A 47 9.54 3.55 14.28
CA GLY A 47 9.25 4.91 14.72
C GLY A 47 8.54 5.77 13.68
N GLU A 48 7.84 5.17 12.71
CA GLU A 48 7.06 5.92 11.73
C GLU A 48 5.95 6.75 12.38
N ALA A 49 5.60 7.87 11.77
CA ALA A 49 4.51 8.73 12.24
C ALA A 49 3.16 8.02 12.10
N SER A 50 2.20 8.28 13.00
CA SER A 50 0.90 7.60 12.99
C SER A 50 0.14 7.78 11.66
N ALA A 51 0.21 8.97 11.06
CA ALA A 51 -0.39 9.22 9.75
C ALA A 51 0.27 8.41 8.63
N THR A 52 1.58 8.17 8.71
CA THR A 52 2.31 7.30 7.75
C THR A 52 1.91 5.85 7.93
N VAL A 53 1.82 5.37 9.19
CA VAL A 53 1.37 4.00 9.51
C VAL A 53 -0.03 3.76 8.94
N ASP A 54 -0.99 4.64 9.22
CA ASP A 54 -2.36 4.52 8.71
C ASP A 54 -2.41 4.55 7.17
N ARG A 55 -1.70 5.51 6.54
CA ARG A 55 -1.64 5.61 5.09
C ARG A 55 -1.06 4.35 4.44
N TYR A 56 0.08 3.86 4.94
CA TYR A 56 0.75 2.70 4.37
C TYR A 56 -0.08 1.44 4.58
N SER A 57 -0.71 1.31 5.75
CA SER A 57 -1.62 0.20 6.06
C SER A 57 -2.79 0.15 5.07
N ASN A 58 -3.41 1.30 4.79
CA ASN A 58 -4.51 1.37 3.82
C ASN A 58 -4.08 1.03 2.39
N VAL A 59 -2.88 1.45 1.97
CA VAL A 59 -2.34 1.09 0.65
C VAL A 59 -2.10 -0.42 0.56
N VAL A 60 -1.45 -1.00 1.56
CA VAL A 60 -1.14 -2.45 1.57
C VAL A 60 -2.42 -3.28 1.66
N ALA A 61 -3.42 -2.86 2.42
CA ALA A 61 -4.72 -3.53 2.45
C ALA A 61 -5.40 -3.58 1.06
N GLN A 62 -5.42 -2.46 0.33
CA GLN A 62 -5.96 -2.41 -1.03
C GLN A 62 -5.15 -3.25 -2.02
N PHE A 63 -3.83 -3.31 -1.82
CA PHE A 63 -2.95 -4.14 -2.63
C PHE A 63 -3.19 -5.63 -2.38
N LEU A 64 -3.32 -6.06 -1.12
CA LEU A 64 -3.63 -7.44 -0.76
C LEU A 64 -4.99 -7.90 -1.29
N ASP A 65 -6.02 -7.05 -1.19
CA ASP A 65 -7.35 -7.32 -1.75
C ASP A 65 -7.30 -7.52 -3.27
N TYR A 66 -6.45 -6.75 -3.96
CA TYR A 66 -6.17 -6.94 -5.37
C TYR A 66 -5.45 -8.26 -5.67
N LEU A 67 -4.45 -8.63 -4.88
CA LEU A 67 -3.73 -9.90 -5.09
C LEU A 67 -4.64 -11.13 -4.86
N VAL A 68 -5.65 -11.02 -3.98
CA VAL A 68 -6.68 -12.06 -3.83
C VAL A 68 -7.59 -12.10 -5.06
N GLU A 69 -8.07 -10.94 -5.52
CA GLU A 69 -8.96 -10.85 -6.69
C GLU A 69 -8.33 -11.43 -7.97
N VAL A 70 -7.02 -11.22 -8.18
CA VAL A 70 -6.30 -11.81 -9.32
C VAL A 70 -5.86 -13.26 -9.09
N GLY A 71 -6.16 -13.84 -7.91
CA GLY A 71 -5.89 -15.23 -7.59
C GLY A 71 -4.44 -15.56 -7.26
N VAL A 72 -3.62 -14.56 -6.91
CA VAL A 72 -2.19 -14.76 -6.59
C VAL A 72 -1.86 -14.70 -5.09
N PHE A 73 -2.84 -14.48 -4.23
CA PHE A 73 -2.62 -14.43 -2.79
C PHE A 73 -3.43 -15.50 -2.05
N GLY A 74 -2.74 -16.33 -1.27
CA GLY A 74 -3.37 -17.47 -0.56
C GLY A 74 -3.73 -18.66 -1.46
N GLN A 75 -3.39 -18.59 -2.75
CA GLN A 75 -3.59 -19.67 -3.73
C GLN A 75 -2.24 -20.10 -4.32
N PRO A 76 -2.11 -21.34 -4.81
CA PRO A 76 -0.91 -21.79 -5.49
C PRO A 76 -0.79 -21.05 -6.83
N SER A 77 0.21 -20.18 -6.95
CA SER A 77 0.49 -19.47 -8.21
C SER A 77 1.94 -19.63 -8.60
N SER A 78 2.18 -19.59 -9.89
CA SER A 78 3.51 -19.52 -10.45
C SER A 78 4.15 -18.18 -10.13
N ARG A 79 5.47 -18.18 -10.12
CA ARG A 79 6.25 -16.98 -9.89
C ARG A 79 6.03 -15.90 -10.96
N TYR A 80 5.76 -16.32 -12.20
CA TYR A 80 5.46 -15.41 -13.30
C TYR A 80 4.14 -14.65 -13.06
N GLU A 81 3.10 -15.33 -12.60
CA GLU A 81 1.80 -14.71 -12.28
C GLU A 81 1.91 -13.69 -11.15
N ILE A 82 2.67 -14.00 -10.09
CA ILE A 82 2.90 -13.09 -8.97
C ILE A 82 3.61 -11.82 -9.44
N LEU A 83 4.68 -11.95 -10.23
CA LEU A 83 5.43 -10.80 -10.74
C LEU A 83 4.58 -9.92 -11.65
N ASN A 84 3.80 -10.52 -12.56
CA ASN A 84 2.90 -9.76 -13.42
C ASN A 84 1.81 -9.04 -12.61
N ALA A 85 1.19 -9.72 -11.64
CA ALA A 85 0.17 -9.10 -10.79
C ALA A 85 0.72 -7.88 -10.05
N VAL A 86 1.92 -8.01 -9.48
CA VAL A 86 2.64 -6.93 -8.78
C VAL A 86 2.92 -5.75 -9.72
N ASP A 87 3.44 -6.02 -10.92
CA ASP A 87 3.84 -5.00 -11.90
C ASP A 87 2.65 -4.22 -12.47
N TRP A 88 1.55 -4.92 -12.74
CA TRP A 88 0.36 -4.29 -13.31
C TRP A 88 -0.48 -3.51 -12.31
N TYR A 89 -0.34 -3.73 -11.00
CA TYR A 89 -1.19 -3.09 -9.99
C TYR A 89 -1.23 -1.56 -10.08
N LEU A 90 -0.06 -0.91 -10.04
CA LEU A 90 -0.01 0.55 -10.07
C LEU A 90 -0.41 1.10 -11.44
N ALA A 91 -0.07 0.41 -12.53
CA ALA A 91 -0.49 0.77 -13.87
C ALA A 91 -2.02 0.73 -13.99
N ALA A 92 -2.65 -0.34 -13.52
CA ALA A 92 -4.10 -0.51 -13.49
C ALA A 92 -4.80 0.53 -12.61
N ARG A 93 -4.17 1.01 -11.54
CA ARG A 93 -4.72 2.06 -10.68
C ARG A 93 -4.54 3.48 -11.19
N VAL A 94 -3.53 3.74 -12.01
CA VAL A 94 -3.30 5.07 -12.61
C VAL A 94 -4.10 5.22 -13.90
N ALA A 95 -4.21 4.14 -14.67
CA ALA A 95 -4.99 4.10 -15.88
C ALA A 95 -6.50 4.12 -15.57
N ARG A 96 -7.26 4.86 -16.39
CA ARG A 96 -8.71 4.72 -16.45
C ARG A 96 -9.04 3.51 -17.34
N PRO A 97 -9.81 2.51 -16.88
CA PRO A 97 -10.10 1.28 -17.63
C PRO A 97 -10.64 1.53 -19.04
N ASP A 98 -11.34 2.65 -19.21
CA ASP A 98 -12.04 3.13 -20.38
C ASP A 98 -11.15 3.76 -21.48
N ALA A 99 -9.84 3.95 -21.23
CA ALA A 99 -8.99 4.77 -22.10
C ALA A 99 -7.82 4.04 -22.79
N LEU A 100 -7.65 2.73 -22.61
CA LEU A 100 -6.48 2.00 -23.12
C LEU A 100 -6.86 0.80 -23.99
N ASN A 101 -6.16 0.65 -25.12
CA ASN A 101 -6.02 -0.64 -25.80
C ASN A 101 -5.12 -1.52 -24.92
N ILE A 102 -5.70 -2.13 -23.90
CA ILE A 102 -5.03 -3.04 -22.99
C ILE A 102 -4.77 -4.35 -23.75
N SER A 103 -3.56 -4.89 -23.67
CA SER A 103 -3.27 -6.21 -24.24
C SER A 103 -4.12 -7.28 -23.53
N SER A 104 -4.49 -8.35 -24.24
CA SER A 104 -5.26 -9.48 -23.67
C SER A 104 -4.68 -9.96 -22.32
N ASP A 105 -3.35 -9.96 -22.22
CA ASP A 105 -2.62 -10.47 -21.06
C ASP A 105 -2.71 -9.55 -19.83
N ALA A 106 -3.07 -8.28 -20.02
CA ALA A 106 -3.18 -7.29 -18.96
C ALA A 106 -4.64 -7.00 -18.56
N GLU A 107 -5.61 -7.38 -19.40
CA GLU A 107 -7.04 -7.12 -19.19
C GLU A 107 -7.53 -7.62 -17.83
N GLY A 108 -7.12 -8.83 -17.42
CA GLY A 108 -7.50 -9.41 -16.13
C GLY A 108 -7.10 -8.56 -14.93
N TYR A 109 -5.92 -7.92 -14.95
CA TYR A 109 -5.45 -7.09 -13.83
C TYR A 109 -6.21 -5.77 -13.71
N PHE A 110 -6.57 -5.16 -14.85
CA PHE A 110 -7.36 -3.93 -14.88
C PHE A 110 -8.80 -4.20 -14.47
N GLN A 111 -9.36 -5.31 -14.93
CA GLN A 111 -10.69 -5.75 -14.53
C GLN A 111 -10.75 -6.03 -13.02
N ALA A 112 -9.73 -6.63 -12.42
CA ALA A 112 -9.65 -6.83 -10.98
C ALA A 112 -9.72 -5.51 -10.19
N VAL A 113 -8.94 -4.49 -10.58
CA VAL A 113 -8.99 -3.16 -9.94
C VAL A 113 -10.38 -2.52 -10.09
N SER A 114 -11.02 -2.68 -11.25
CA SER A 114 -12.38 -2.21 -11.54
C SER A 114 -13.43 -2.93 -10.67
N ASN A 115 -13.35 -4.25 -10.57
CA ASN A 115 -14.24 -5.08 -9.74
C ASN A 115 -14.17 -4.69 -8.26
N LEU A 116 -12.98 -4.36 -7.78
CA LEU A 116 -12.73 -3.90 -6.41
C LEU A 116 -13.15 -2.43 -6.18
N LYS A 117 -13.62 -1.74 -7.23
CA LYS A 117 -14.02 -0.33 -7.22
C LYS A 117 -12.94 0.57 -6.61
N GLN A 118 -11.67 0.22 -6.81
CA GLN A 118 -10.57 0.98 -6.27
C GLN A 118 -10.46 2.31 -7.00
N LYS A 119 -10.36 3.41 -6.24
CA LYS A 119 -10.24 4.76 -6.81
C LYS A 119 -8.99 4.86 -7.67
N THR A 120 -9.10 5.58 -8.78
CA THR A 120 -7.92 5.91 -9.59
C THR A 120 -6.94 6.78 -8.80
N LEU A 121 -5.65 6.55 -9.00
CA LEU A 121 -4.58 7.29 -8.34
C LEU A 121 -4.04 8.37 -9.27
N SER A 122 -3.81 9.57 -8.72
CA SER A 122 -2.92 10.53 -9.36
C SER A 122 -1.49 9.98 -9.37
N ARG A 123 -0.65 10.47 -10.28
CA ARG A 123 0.76 10.03 -10.37
C ARG A 123 1.52 10.20 -9.04
N LYS A 124 1.32 11.33 -8.35
CA LYS A 124 1.92 11.60 -7.04
C LYS A 124 1.42 10.62 -5.97
N SER A 125 0.14 10.28 -5.99
CA SER A 125 -0.41 9.27 -5.07
C SER A 125 0.11 7.87 -5.38
N ALA A 126 0.28 7.53 -6.65
CA ALA A 126 0.86 6.25 -7.08
C ALA A 126 2.33 6.09 -6.66
N GLN A 127 3.14 7.15 -6.72
CA GLN A 127 4.52 7.13 -6.20
C GLN A 127 4.57 6.84 -4.70
N ASN A 128 3.67 7.46 -3.93
CA ASN A 128 3.56 7.20 -2.49
C ASN A 128 3.06 5.77 -2.21
N ALA A 129 2.12 5.27 -3.02
CA ALA A 129 1.64 3.91 -2.91
C ALA A 129 2.76 2.89 -3.22
N ALA A 130 3.57 3.15 -4.26
CA ALA A 130 4.73 2.34 -4.60
C ALA A 130 5.71 2.23 -3.42
N ALA A 131 5.97 3.31 -2.70
CA ALA A 131 6.85 3.28 -1.52
C ALA A 131 6.32 2.36 -0.41
N ALA A 132 5.01 2.41 -0.13
CA ALA A 132 4.39 1.52 0.85
C ALA A 132 4.45 0.05 0.41
N ILE A 133 4.15 -0.24 -0.86
CA ILE A 133 4.17 -1.60 -1.39
C ILE A 133 5.60 -2.16 -1.43
N ASN A 134 6.58 -1.40 -1.91
CA ASN A 134 7.97 -1.85 -1.94
C ASN A 134 8.47 -2.19 -0.53
N ARG A 135 8.13 -1.35 0.46
CA ARG A 135 8.48 -1.62 1.85
C ARG A 135 7.80 -2.86 2.42
N PHE A 136 6.57 -3.13 2.00
CA PHE A 136 5.87 -4.38 2.35
C PHE A 136 6.52 -5.60 1.70
N LEU A 137 6.91 -5.51 0.43
CA LEU A 137 7.59 -6.58 -0.30
C LEU A 137 8.98 -6.87 0.31
N GLU A 138 9.77 -5.84 0.64
CA GLU A 138 11.06 -5.96 1.35
C GLU A 138 10.93 -6.72 2.67
N LEU A 139 9.89 -6.38 3.44
CA LEU A 139 9.62 -7.00 4.73
C LEU A 139 9.17 -8.47 4.56
N SER A 140 8.41 -8.76 3.51
CA SER A 140 7.94 -10.11 3.21
C SER A 140 9.09 -11.06 2.83
N ASP A 141 10.08 -10.58 2.10
CA ASP A 141 11.29 -11.35 1.74
C ASP A 141 12.17 -11.68 2.94
N TYR A 142 12.35 -10.72 3.84
CA TYR A 142 13.01 -10.97 5.12
C TYR A 142 12.31 -12.09 5.91
N TRP A 143 10.98 -12.11 5.95
CA TRP A 143 10.24 -13.14 6.69
C TRP A 143 10.23 -14.51 6.03
N SER A 144 10.17 -14.61 4.71
CA SER A 144 10.28 -15.94 4.11
C SER A 144 11.68 -16.51 4.22
N THR A 145 12.72 -15.69 4.25
CA THR A 145 14.06 -16.19 4.57
C THR A 145 14.03 -16.84 5.95
N LEU A 146 13.48 -16.14 6.96
CA LEU A 146 13.29 -16.69 8.30
C LEU A 146 12.39 -17.95 8.34
N THR A 147 11.33 -17.98 7.52
CA THR A 147 10.38 -19.12 7.50
C THR A 147 10.98 -20.33 6.80
N ASN A 148 11.80 -20.13 5.76
CA ASN A 148 12.56 -21.19 5.12
C ASN A 148 13.63 -21.73 6.06
N ASP A 149 14.36 -20.87 6.77
CA ASP A 149 15.33 -21.29 7.80
C ASP A 149 14.67 -22.16 8.89
N MET A 150 13.45 -21.80 9.31
CA MET A 150 12.66 -22.61 10.26
C MET A 150 12.19 -23.94 9.66
N ALA A 151 11.82 -23.96 8.38
CA ALA A 151 11.43 -25.19 7.69
C ALA A 151 12.63 -26.15 7.52
N ASP A 152 13.81 -25.61 7.23
CA ASP A 152 15.05 -26.37 7.17
C ASP A 152 15.42 -26.96 8.55
N TRP A 153 15.18 -26.23 9.64
CA TRP A 153 15.34 -26.75 11.01
C TRP A 153 14.35 -27.87 11.36
N ASP A 154 13.15 -27.83 10.78
CA ASP A 154 12.15 -28.90 10.87
C ASP A 154 12.44 -30.09 9.93
N GLY A 155 13.59 -30.09 9.24
CA GLY A 155 14.02 -31.17 8.33
C GLY A 155 13.25 -31.19 7.00
N ILE A 156 12.58 -30.10 6.64
CA ILE A 156 11.91 -29.92 5.36
C ILE A 156 12.86 -29.11 4.49
N GLU A 157 13.62 -29.77 3.62
CA GLU A 157 14.47 -29.06 2.64
C GLU A 157 13.58 -28.24 1.70
N VAL A 158 13.53 -26.94 1.93
CA VAL A 158 12.93 -26.00 0.98
C VAL A 158 14.03 -25.56 0.04
N VAL A 159 13.99 -26.03 -1.21
CA VAL A 159 14.96 -25.59 -2.23
C VAL A 159 14.96 -24.07 -2.29
N GLU A 160 16.13 -23.46 -2.09
CA GLU A 160 16.28 -22.01 -2.07
C GLU A 160 15.77 -21.41 -3.40
N GLY A 161 14.76 -20.53 -3.34
CA GLY A 161 14.12 -19.96 -4.54
C GLY A 161 13.08 -20.85 -5.22
N ALA A 162 12.64 -21.95 -4.58
CA ALA A 162 11.49 -22.73 -5.02
C ALA A 162 10.28 -21.81 -5.27
N ALA A 163 9.62 -22.00 -6.42
CA ALA A 163 8.37 -21.30 -6.68
C ALA A 163 7.37 -21.65 -5.57
N PRO A 164 6.52 -20.71 -5.13
CA PRO A 164 5.56 -20.98 -4.05
C PRO A 164 4.66 -22.20 -4.29
N MET A 165 4.44 -22.55 -5.56
CA MET A 165 3.75 -23.78 -5.98
C MET A 165 4.50 -25.08 -5.59
N GLU A 166 5.82 -25.08 -5.57
CA GLU A 166 6.62 -26.23 -5.12
C GLU A 166 6.62 -26.35 -3.60
N LEU A 167 6.71 -25.23 -2.87
CA LEU A 167 6.51 -25.20 -1.42
C LEU A 167 5.14 -25.79 -1.04
N PHE A 168 4.08 -25.45 -1.78
CA PHE A 168 2.74 -25.99 -1.56
C PHE A 168 2.66 -27.52 -1.70
N LYS A 169 3.33 -28.10 -2.71
CA LYS A 169 3.36 -29.56 -2.90
C LYS A 169 4.05 -30.27 -1.73
N VAL A 170 5.07 -29.63 -1.14
CA VAL A 170 5.78 -30.14 0.03
C VAL A 170 4.91 -30.00 1.29
N LEU A 171 4.31 -28.82 1.52
CA LEU A 171 3.47 -28.54 2.68
C LEU A 171 2.22 -29.42 2.73
N LYS A 172 1.57 -29.70 1.60
CA LYS A 172 0.42 -30.63 1.53
C LYS A 172 0.74 -32.04 2.00
N LYS A 173 2.00 -32.48 1.90
CA LYS A 173 2.42 -33.81 2.37
C LYS A 173 2.66 -33.85 3.89
N SER A 174 2.77 -32.70 4.54
CA SER A 174 3.21 -32.58 5.95
C SER A 174 2.11 -32.72 7.02
N HIS A 175 0.89 -33.19 6.67
CA HIS A 175 -0.26 -33.31 7.61
C HIS A 175 -0.64 -32.02 8.38
N ARG A 176 -0.16 -30.85 7.96
CA ARG A 176 -0.51 -29.54 8.55
C ARG A 176 -1.96 -29.17 8.24
N SER A 177 -2.54 -28.34 9.11
CA SER A 177 -3.91 -27.84 8.91
C SER A 177 -3.99 -26.93 7.67
N ALA A 178 -5.15 -26.88 7.01
CA ALA A 178 -5.33 -26.05 5.81
C ALA A 178 -5.07 -24.55 6.08
N THR A 179 -5.43 -24.08 7.28
CA THR A 179 -5.19 -22.71 7.74
C THR A 179 -3.71 -22.41 7.93
N GLU A 180 -2.96 -23.34 8.52
CA GLU A 180 -1.50 -23.24 8.68
C GLU A 180 -0.79 -23.22 7.32
N ILE A 181 -1.20 -24.09 6.39
CA ILE A 181 -0.68 -24.11 5.02
C ILE A 181 -0.96 -22.76 4.34
N LYS A 182 -2.18 -22.23 4.44
CA LYS A 182 -2.57 -20.91 3.89
C LYS A 182 -1.70 -19.77 4.46
N ARG A 183 -1.46 -19.76 5.78
CA ARG A 183 -0.59 -18.75 6.43
C ARG A 183 0.86 -18.85 5.97
N MET A 184 1.41 -20.06 5.87
CA MET A 184 2.77 -20.27 5.34
C MET A 184 2.87 -19.83 3.88
N MET A 185 1.85 -20.11 3.07
CA MET A 185 1.79 -19.64 1.69
C MET A 185 1.76 -18.12 1.62
N GLN A 186 0.88 -17.44 2.36
CA GLN A 186 0.80 -15.98 2.34
C GLN A 186 2.13 -15.31 2.69
N LYS A 187 2.88 -15.88 3.65
CA LYS A 187 4.22 -15.39 4.04
C LYS A 187 5.29 -15.65 2.98
N SER A 188 5.26 -16.83 2.33
CA SER A 188 6.26 -17.22 1.35
C SER A 188 6.02 -16.65 -0.06
N MET A 189 4.76 -16.51 -0.49
CA MET A 189 4.38 -16.03 -1.83
C MET A 189 4.99 -14.66 -2.17
N LEU A 190 5.12 -13.78 -1.18
CA LEU A 190 5.58 -12.41 -1.37
C LEU A 190 7.11 -12.27 -1.34
N ALA A 191 7.83 -13.31 -0.92
CA ALA A 191 9.27 -13.25 -0.70
C ALA A 191 10.14 -13.49 -1.93
N GLY A 192 9.58 -14.01 -3.02
CA GLY A 192 10.30 -14.12 -4.28
C GLY A 192 10.35 -12.82 -5.10
N VAL A 193 9.61 -11.78 -4.69
CA VAL A 193 9.38 -10.60 -5.52
C VAL A 193 10.57 -9.63 -5.47
N THR A 194 11.14 -9.38 -4.29
CA THR A 194 12.27 -8.45 -4.10
C THR A 194 13.62 -9.02 -4.52
N ARG A 195 13.86 -10.34 -4.34
CA ARG A 195 15.10 -10.99 -4.83
C ARG A 195 15.29 -10.82 -6.35
N TRP A 196 14.19 -10.73 -7.10
CA TRP A 196 14.23 -10.57 -8.57
C TRP A 196 13.89 -9.16 -9.08
N LYS A 197 13.21 -8.35 -8.27
CA LYS A 197 13.16 -6.90 -8.43
C LYS A 197 13.79 -6.22 -7.20
N PRO A 198 15.12 -6.10 -7.15
CA PRO A 198 15.80 -5.46 -6.02
C PRO A 198 15.42 -3.98 -5.85
N ASN A 199 14.89 -3.35 -6.91
CA ASN A 199 14.38 -1.98 -6.88
C ASN A 199 12.88 -1.86 -6.55
N GLY A 200 12.20 -2.98 -6.28
CA GLY A 200 10.75 -3.05 -6.04
C GLY A 200 9.91 -2.82 -7.29
N ILE A 201 8.62 -2.52 -7.09
CA ILE A 201 7.73 -2.07 -8.16
C ILE A 201 8.28 -0.77 -8.72
N ASP A 202 8.41 -0.71 -10.04
CA ASP A 202 8.81 0.50 -10.74
C ASP A 202 7.81 1.61 -10.40
N ARG A 203 8.31 2.67 -9.78
CA ARG A 203 7.56 3.94 -9.71
C ARG A 203 7.16 4.26 -11.14
N PRO A 204 5.91 4.71 -11.40
CA PRO A 204 5.53 5.12 -12.74
C PRO A 204 6.53 6.19 -13.22
N LYS A 205 7.48 5.77 -14.05
CA LYS A 205 8.46 6.65 -14.70
C LYS A 205 7.68 7.50 -15.68
N GLY A 206 8.08 8.76 -15.86
CA GLY A 206 7.43 9.73 -16.75
C GLY A 206 7.53 9.38 -18.24
N GLY A 207 7.31 8.13 -18.62
CA GLY A 207 7.59 7.60 -19.95
C GLY A 207 7.15 6.15 -20.13
N MET A 208 6.04 5.70 -19.53
CA MET A 208 5.23 4.74 -20.29
C MET A 208 4.64 5.54 -21.45
N SER A 209 4.97 5.12 -22.67
CA SER A 209 4.50 5.67 -23.94
C SER A 209 2.97 5.63 -24.04
N ILE A 210 2.31 6.51 -23.30
CA ILE A 210 1.02 7.10 -23.63
C ILE A 210 1.39 8.42 -24.26
N SER A 211 1.09 8.55 -25.55
CA SER A 211 1.55 9.66 -26.38
C SER A 211 1.50 11.00 -25.64
N SER A 212 2.57 11.76 -25.83
CA SER A 212 2.72 13.17 -25.51
C SER A 212 1.74 14.08 -26.27
N LYS A 213 0.45 13.72 -26.33
CA LYS A 213 -0.58 14.48 -27.07
C LYS A 213 -1.87 14.74 -26.30
N ILE A 214 -1.98 14.34 -25.02
CA ILE A 214 -3.15 14.68 -24.20
C ILE A 214 -2.65 15.10 -22.81
N GLY A 215 -2.57 16.41 -22.58
CA GLY A 215 -2.17 17.01 -21.32
C GLY A 215 -1.22 18.17 -21.55
N GLY A 216 -1.78 19.37 -21.68
CA GLY A 216 -1.06 20.59 -21.98
C GLY A 216 0.08 20.90 -21.01
N GLU A 217 1.04 21.66 -21.54
CA GLU A 217 2.11 22.36 -20.85
C GLU A 217 1.63 23.04 -19.56
N THR A 218 1.76 22.38 -18.41
CA THR A 218 1.57 23.02 -17.09
C THR A 218 2.40 22.30 -16.03
N SER A 219 3.72 22.20 -16.24
CA SER A 219 4.65 21.74 -15.19
C SER A 219 5.62 22.84 -14.74
N SER A 220 5.43 24.07 -15.21
CA SER A 220 6.31 25.20 -14.90
C SER A 220 5.57 26.47 -14.49
N LYS A 221 4.24 26.52 -14.55
CA LYS A 221 3.44 27.71 -14.18
C LYS A 221 2.87 27.69 -12.76
N ASP A 222 2.68 26.51 -12.17
CA ASP A 222 2.06 26.41 -10.83
C ASP A 222 3.02 26.72 -9.67
N ASN A 223 4.32 26.88 -9.94
CA ASN A 223 5.31 27.23 -8.92
C ASN A 223 5.48 28.74 -8.71
N GLU A 224 4.87 29.59 -9.55
CA GLU A 224 4.99 31.06 -9.44
C GLU A 224 3.95 31.69 -8.49
N MET A 225 2.97 30.92 -7.97
CA MET A 225 1.96 31.40 -7.01
C MET A 225 2.06 30.73 -5.62
N LEU A 226 3.27 30.40 -5.15
CA LEU A 226 3.46 29.85 -3.81
C LEU A 226 3.44 30.91 -2.70
N ASP A 227 3.55 32.19 -3.06
CA ASP A 227 3.46 33.28 -2.09
C ASP A 227 2.00 33.63 -1.82
N TYR A 228 1.60 33.54 -0.55
CA TYR A 228 0.29 34.02 -0.10
C TYR A 228 0.22 35.54 -0.35
N PRO A 229 -0.78 36.06 -1.08
CA PRO A 229 -0.81 37.48 -1.39
C PRO A 229 -1.10 38.26 -0.10
N ALA A 230 -0.12 39.06 0.34
CA ALA A 230 -0.17 39.79 1.61
C ALA A 230 -1.40 40.73 1.72
N GLU A 231 -1.94 41.18 0.59
CA GLU A 231 -3.16 41.98 0.48
C GLU A 231 -4.41 41.28 1.02
N TYR A 232 -4.47 39.94 1.01
CA TYR A 232 -5.60 39.18 1.57
C TYR A 232 -5.46 38.89 3.07
N LEU A 233 -4.31 39.17 3.68
CA LEU A 233 -4.08 38.87 5.10
C LEU A 233 -5.02 39.68 6.00
N MET A 234 -5.08 41.00 5.81
CA MET A 234 -5.93 41.86 6.65
C MET A 234 -7.43 41.52 6.50
N PRO A 235 -7.98 41.37 5.27
CA PRO A 235 -9.36 40.90 5.09
C PRO A 235 -9.64 39.54 5.73
N LEU A 236 -8.68 38.61 5.70
CA LEU A 236 -8.83 37.31 6.35
C LEU A 236 -8.91 37.44 7.88
N LEU A 237 -8.06 38.27 8.48
CA LEU A 237 -8.05 38.51 9.93
C LEU A 237 -9.31 39.23 10.41
N ASP A 238 -9.84 40.15 9.61
CA ASP A 238 -11.09 40.87 9.92
C ASP A 238 -12.33 39.97 9.81
N ALA A 239 -12.26 38.91 8.99
CA ALA A 239 -13.31 37.90 8.85
C ALA A 239 -13.30 36.83 9.94
N ALA A 240 -12.37 36.90 10.91
CA ALA A 240 -12.28 35.92 12.00
C ALA A 240 -13.49 36.04 12.93
N ASN A 241 -14.12 34.90 13.26
CA ASN A 241 -15.28 34.86 14.16
C ASN A 241 -14.90 35.09 15.64
N CYS A 242 -13.62 34.93 15.99
CA CYS A 242 -13.12 35.14 17.35
C CYS A 242 -11.64 35.54 17.38
N PHE A 243 -11.23 36.19 18.47
CA PHE A 243 -9.84 36.62 18.69
C PHE A 243 -8.82 35.48 18.67
N ARG A 244 -9.24 34.25 19.03
CA ARG A 244 -8.38 33.06 18.95
C ARG A 244 -8.00 32.75 17.51
N ASP A 245 -8.98 32.70 16.61
CA ASP A 245 -8.74 32.39 15.21
C ASP A 245 -7.91 33.50 14.55
N GLN A 246 -8.19 34.76 14.90
CA GLN A 246 -7.40 35.91 14.47
C GLN A 246 -5.93 35.81 14.93
N ALA A 247 -5.69 35.44 16.19
CA ALA A 247 -4.34 35.26 16.72
C ALA A 247 -3.60 34.09 16.05
N VAL A 248 -4.28 32.95 15.86
CA VAL A 248 -3.70 31.77 15.20
C VAL A 248 -3.36 32.06 13.75
N TRP A 249 -4.24 32.72 13.00
CA TRP A 249 -3.99 33.08 11.60
C TRP A 249 -2.88 34.12 11.46
N SER A 250 -2.85 35.12 12.33
CA SER A 250 -1.76 36.11 12.37
C SER A 250 -0.41 35.45 12.65
N LEU A 251 -0.39 34.52 13.61
CA LEU A 251 0.80 33.78 13.98
C LEU A 251 1.29 32.86 12.86
N MET A 252 0.38 32.14 12.20
CA MET A 252 0.71 31.32 11.04
C MET A 252 1.27 32.15 9.88
N ALA A 253 0.66 33.31 9.60
CA ALA A 253 1.11 34.21 8.54
C ALA A 253 2.46 34.86 8.83
N GLY A 254 2.70 35.28 10.08
CA GLY A 254 3.94 35.97 10.47
C GLY A 254 5.13 35.04 10.74
N ALA A 255 4.89 33.87 11.32
CA ALA A 255 5.95 32.93 11.71
C ALA A 255 6.11 31.75 10.73
N GLY A 256 5.25 31.65 9.71
CA GLY A 256 5.30 30.57 8.72
C GLY A 256 4.99 29.18 9.30
N LEU A 257 4.28 29.13 10.43
CA LEU A 257 3.96 27.89 11.13
C LEU A 257 2.89 27.10 10.38
N ARG A 258 3.04 25.77 10.36
CA ARG A 258 1.95 24.88 9.94
C ARG A 258 0.84 24.91 10.97
N THR A 259 -0.39 24.63 10.54
CA THR A 259 -1.55 24.56 11.45
C THR A 259 -1.32 23.62 12.63
N SER A 260 -0.63 22.49 12.41
CA SER A 260 -0.29 21.53 13.46
C SER A 260 0.69 22.08 14.50
N GLU A 261 1.55 23.03 14.12
CA GLU A 261 2.52 23.69 15.01
C GLU A 261 1.83 24.83 15.78
N ALA A 262 1.03 25.65 15.09
CA ALA A 262 0.32 26.78 15.69
C ALA A 262 -0.69 26.37 16.77
N ILE A 263 -1.38 25.22 16.60
CA ILE A 263 -2.36 24.71 17.58
C ILE A 263 -1.67 24.17 18.85
N GLN A 264 -0.40 23.80 18.78
CA GLN A 264 0.34 23.27 19.94
C GLN A 264 0.91 24.35 20.86
N LEU A 265 0.80 25.63 20.46
CA LEU A 265 1.28 26.74 21.26
C LEU A 265 0.27 27.06 22.37
N PRO A 266 0.75 27.26 23.61
CA PRO A 266 -0.08 27.48 24.80
C PRO A 266 -0.82 28.82 24.78
#